data_AF-A0A382CE32-F1
#
_entry.id   AF-A0A382CE32-F1
#
_cell.length_a   1.000
_cell.length_b   1.000
_cell.length_c   1.000
_cell.angle_alpha   90.00
_cell.angle_beta   90.00
_cell.angle_gamma   90.00
#
_symmetry.space_group_name_H-M   'P 1'
#
loop_
_entity.id
_entity.type
_entity.pdbx_description
1 polymer ?
#
loop_
_entity_poly.entity_id
_entity_poly.type
_entity_poly.pdbx_seq_one_letter_code
_entity_poly.pdbx_strand_id
1 'polypeptide(L)'
;MPKITLLPDNQVLTAEVGDLILDTTLKNDIAHAHACGGEGKCTTCRVLVLEGIEHCSDPTEKEQAIKEKIHSTDEFRLACQTRIGGDMTIRRLVLNKEDIDITSGLDGRDIGRLGETKKIAILFSDIRGFTSFSERITPYDVVFILNRYFNRMVSIVESYGGRIDNYIGDGMLALYGLEEQPDPALAAVKSALDMCNEIDDMKPYLKTMYGEAFDIGIGIHFGDVVVGDVGAGKSKRLTAIGEAVNFASRVESANKQFKSRVLISEDTHDKIKDVILVKDFVRTNLPGIEERVTLYEIEDVNAEIEKVQQDEFIENDFIWRKFTTVASFEDEPQQIMKVKRDNILVLKMNDNFHAMNDRCPHALLSLKGSKIDGEEETISCRWHNSNFCYKTGEIRTWINDGKMKFFAKIDSQAREIVNMEQTPMDVFKTRVIDDYVWIGMDPDY
;
A
#
# COMPACT_ATOMS: atom_id res chain seq x y z
N MET A 1 35.24 3.08 42.54
CA MET A 1 34.53 3.59 41.36
C MET A 1 35.50 3.55 40.19
N PRO A 2 35.20 2.77 39.14
CA PRO A 2 35.98 2.77 37.91
C PRO A 2 36.21 4.18 37.34
N LYS A 3 37.40 4.39 36.77
CA LYS A 3 37.76 5.58 35.99
C LYS A 3 37.74 5.25 34.50
N ILE A 4 36.97 6.02 33.72
CA ILE A 4 36.87 5.88 32.27
C ILE A 4 37.57 7.07 31.62
N THR A 5 38.68 6.83 30.94
CA THR A 5 39.33 7.85 30.11
C THR A 5 38.66 7.90 28.75
N LEU A 6 37.96 9.00 28.43
CA LEU A 6 37.31 9.23 27.14
C LEU A 6 38.23 10.02 26.20
N LEU A 7 38.51 9.41 25.05
CA LEU A 7 39.20 10.05 23.93
C LEU A 7 38.26 10.25 22.74
N PRO A 8 38.46 11.33 21.95
CA PRO A 8 39.47 12.39 22.09
C PRO A 8 39.06 13.54 23.01
N ASP A 9 37.96 13.40 23.76
CA ASP A 9 37.47 14.44 24.68
C ASP A 9 38.48 14.81 25.78
N ASN A 10 39.46 13.93 26.03
CA ASN A 10 40.49 14.06 27.07
C ASN A 10 39.87 14.28 28.46
N GLN A 11 38.74 13.61 28.72
CA GLN A 11 38.03 13.65 30.01
C GLN A 11 38.16 12.31 30.73
N VAL A 12 38.19 12.37 32.07
CA VAL A 12 38.16 11.18 32.92
C VAL A 12 36.85 11.18 33.69
N LEU A 13 36.00 10.22 33.38
CA LEU A 13 34.70 10.04 34.04
C LEU A 13 34.84 9.04 35.19
N THR A 14 34.01 9.23 36.22
CA THR A 14 33.87 8.25 37.29
C THR A 14 32.55 7.51 37.08
N ALA A 15 32.59 6.17 37.09
CA ALA A 15 31.42 5.31 36.88
C ALA A 15 31.19 4.40 38.09
N GLU A 16 29.99 3.80 38.17
CA GLU A 16 29.74 2.67 39.06
C GLU A 16 29.96 1.35 38.30
N VAL A 17 30.36 0.31 39.04
CA VAL A 17 30.48 -1.03 38.45
C VAL A 17 29.10 -1.50 38.00
N GLY A 18 28.99 -1.90 36.74
CA GLY A 18 27.75 -2.32 36.10
C GLY A 18 27.07 -1.23 35.27
N ASP A 19 27.47 0.04 35.37
CA ASP A 19 26.95 1.12 34.52
C ASP A 19 27.21 0.83 33.03
N LEU A 20 26.28 1.24 32.17
CA LEU A 20 26.50 1.25 30.73
C LEU A 20 27.39 2.43 30.35
N ILE A 21 28.32 2.21 29.41
CA ILE A 21 29.20 3.30 28.92
C ILE A 21 28.37 4.47 28.40
N LEU A 22 27.28 4.22 27.67
CA LEU A 22 26.41 5.29 27.15
C LEU A 22 25.81 6.12 28.28
N ASP A 23 25.23 5.47 29.30
CA ASP A 23 24.64 6.17 30.46
C ASP A 23 25.68 6.98 31.22
N THR A 24 26.88 6.43 31.45
CA THR A 24 27.99 7.15 32.09
C THR A 24 28.35 8.40 31.30
N THR A 25 28.45 8.32 29.96
CA THR A 25 28.77 9.49 29.14
C THR A 25 27.67 10.55 29.17
N LEU A 26 26.40 10.16 29.05
CA LEU A 26 25.28 11.09 29.05
C LEU A 26 25.06 11.75 30.42
N LYS A 27 25.21 10.99 31.52
CA LYS A 27 25.12 11.52 32.91
C LYS A 27 26.20 12.57 33.23
N ASN A 28 27.31 12.57 32.50
CA ASN A 28 28.42 13.51 32.65
C ASN A 28 28.42 14.59 31.55
N ASP A 29 27.25 14.87 30.94
CA ASP A 29 27.06 15.89 29.90
C ASP A 29 27.95 15.71 28.66
N ILE A 30 28.41 14.47 28.39
CA ILE A 30 29.15 14.15 27.18
C ILE A 30 28.18 13.62 26.12
N ALA A 31 27.82 14.47 25.16
CA ALA A 31 26.89 14.15 24.08
C ALA A 31 27.39 12.97 23.23
N HIS A 32 26.71 11.82 23.31
CA HIS A 32 27.14 10.57 22.67
C HIS A 32 26.09 10.15 21.64
N ALA A 33 26.47 9.92 20.38
CA ALA A 33 25.55 9.52 19.33
C ALA A 33 24.85 8.18 19.62
N HIS A 34 23.52 8.10 19.47
CA HIS A 34 22.75 6.88 19.75
C HIS A 34 21.41 6.80 18.99
N ALA A 35 21.47 6.74 17.66
CA ALA A 35 20.30 6.79 16.75
C ALA A 35 19.10 5.86 17.08
N CYS A 36 19.34 4.73 17.74
CA CYS A 36 18.30 3.78 18.15
C CYS A 36 17.78 3.97 19.58
N GLY A 37 18.18 5.04 20.28
CA GLY A 37 17.77 5.27 21.67
C GLY A 37 18.49 4.36 22.68
N GLY A 38 19.61 3.73 22.29
CA GLY A 38 20.35 2.81 23.16
C GLY A 38 19.87 1.36 23.16
N GLU A 39 18.99 0.97 22.22
CA GLU A 39 18.43 -0.39 22.17
C GLU A 39 19.36 -1.49 21.60
N GLY A 40 20.57 -1.13 21.18
CA GLY A 40 21.49 -2.06 20.52
C GLY A 40 21.07 -2.42 19.09
N LYS A 41 20.43 -1.49 18.37
CA LYS A 41 19.97 -1.66 16.98
C LYS A 41 20.74 -0.82 15.94
N CYS A 42 21.77 -0.09 16.38
CA CYS A 42 22.61 0.73 15.51
C CYS A 42 24.05 0.76 16.02
N THR A 43 24.98 1.23 15.20
CA THR A 43 26.41 1.34 15.52
C THR A 43 26.85 2.77 15.84
N THR A 44 25.92 3.70 16.08
CA THR A 44 26.27 5.12 16.28
C THR A 44 26.93 5.40 17.64
N CYS A 45 26.57 4.64 18.67
CA CYS A 45 27.20 4.71 20.00
C CYS A 45 28.51 3.91 20.11
N ARG A 46 29.10 3.53 18.98
CA ARG A 46 30.28 2.67 18.97
C ARG A 46 31.50 3.37 19.58
N VAL A 47 32.26 2.60 20.34
CA VAL A 47 33.54 3.00 20.90
C VAL A 47 34.59 1.94 20.55
N LEU A 48 35.84 2.37 20.54
CA LEU A 48 37.00 1.48 20.49
C LEU A 48 37.63 1.46 21.89
N VAL A 49 37.68 0.30 22.52
CA VAL A 49 38.37 0.10 23.80
C VAL A 49 39.86 -0.01 23.52
N LEU A 50 40.65 0.93 24.05
CA LEU A 50 42.10 0.96 23.85
C LEU A 50 42.83 0.21 24.97
N GLU A 51 42.30 0.29 26.19
CA GLU A 51 42.85 -0.37 27.39
C GLU A 51 41.69 -0.78 28.31
N GLY A 52 41.83 -1.90 29.03
CA GLY A 52 40.83 -2.38 29.98
C GLY A 52 39.67 -3.15 29.36
N ILE A 53 39.89 -3.87 28.26
CA ILE A 53 38.85 -4.68 27.60
C ILE A 53 38.36 -5.83 28.50
N GLU A 54 39.26 -6.36 29.34
CA GLU A 54 38.97 -7.34 30.38
C GLU A 54 38.02 -6.81 31.46
N HIS A 55 37.85 -5.49 31.53
CA HIS A 55 36.89 -4.83 32.42
C HIS A 55 35.56 -4.51 31.73
N CYS A 56 35.38 -4.87 30.46
CA CYS A 56 34.07 -4.80 29.81
C CYS A 56 33.27 -6.06 30.13
N SER A 57 31.94 -5.93 30.25
CA SER A 57 31.08 -7.11 30.23
C SER A 57 31.25 -7.90 28.92
N ASP A 58 30.91 -9.17 28.94
CA ASP A 58 30.78 -9.95 27.71
C ASP A 58 29.82 -9.27 26.73
N PRO A 59 30.07 -9.35 25.41
CA PRO A 59 29.15 -8.84 24.41
C PRO A 59 27.75 -9.46 24.58
N THR A 60 26.73 -8.62 24.55
CA THR A 60 25.34 -9.09 24.52
C THR A 60 25.02 -9.74 23.17
N GLU A 61 23.97 -10.55 23.09
CA GLU A 61 23.51 -11.15 21.82
C GLU A 61 23.28 -10.10 20.72
N LYS A 62 22.71 -8.93 21.08
CA LYS A 62 22.49 -7.81 20.16
C LYS A 62 23.79 -7.22 19.64
N GLU A 63 24.75 -7.02 20.53
CA GLU A 63 26.07 -6.49 20.18
C GLU A 63 26.83 -7.47 19.30
N GLN A 64 26.77 -8.76 19.60
CA GLN A 64 27.42 -9.82 18.83
C GLN A 64 26.84 -9.92 17.41
N ALA A 65 25.50 -9.91 17.27
CA ALA A 65 24.84 -9.89 15.96
C ALA A 65 25.24 -8.68 15.11
N ILE A 66 25.37 -7.49 15.71
CA ILE A 66 25.86 -6.30 15.01
C ILE A 66 27.33 -6.47 14.58
N LYS A 67 28.19 -6.94 15.49
CA LYS A 67 29.63 -7.14 15.21
C LYS A 67 29.86 -8.12 14.06
N GLU A 68 29.10 -9.20 14.01
CA GLU A 68 29.13 -10.16 12.90
C GLU A 68 28.71 -9.49 11.59
N LYS A 69 27.61 -8.71 11.61
CA LYS A 69 27.08 -8.01 10.42
C LYS A 69 28.05 -6.97 9.84
N ILE A 70 28.82 -6.27 10.67
CA ILE A 70 29.77 -5.24 10.21
C ILE A 70 31.23 -5.74 10.14
N HIS A 71 31.47 -7.02 10.43
CA HIS A 71 32.80 -7.64 10.49
C HIS A 71 33.81 -6.85 11.37
N SER A 72 33.46 -6.62 12.64
CA SER A 72 34.30 -5.84 13.57
C SER A 72 35.18 -6.69 14.51
N THR A 73 36.06 -6.03 15.26
CA THR A 73 36.99 -6.65 16.23
C THR A 73 36.44 -6.64 17.65
N ASP A 74 37.13 -7.25 18.61
CA ASP A 74 36.67 -7.34 20.00
C ASP A 74 36.75 -6.04 20.78
N GLU A 75 37.69 -5.18 20.42
CA GLU A 75 37.84 -3.83 20.94
C GLU A 75 36.71 -2.90 20.50
N PHE A 76 36.00 -3.25 19.43
CA PHE A 76 34.80 -2.54 19.02
C PHE A 76 33.65 -2.93 19.93
N ARG A 77 33.15 -1.93 20.67
CA ARG A 77 32.05 -2.11 21.62
C ARG A 77 30.92 -1.13 21.35
N LEU A 78 29.69 -1.54 21.65
CA LEU A 78 28.54 -0.64 21.65
C LEU A 78 28.37 -0.04 23.05
N ALA A 79 28.52 1.29 23.17
CA ALA A 79 28.44 1.93 24.48
C ALA A 79 27.11 1.70 25.20
N CYS A 80 26.01 1.53 24.45
CA CYS A 80 24.69 1.24 25.01
C CYS A 80 24.50 -0.21 25.51
N GLN A 81 25.40 -1.13 25.17
CA GLN A 81 25.30 -2.55 25.55
C GLN A 81 26.43 -2.99 26.48
N THR A 82 27.56 -2.28 26.48
CA THR A 82 28.75 -2.65 27.26
C THR A 82 28.68 -2.07 28.67
N ARG A 83 28.75 -2.94 29.67
CA ARG A 83 28.84 -2.55 31.09
C ARG A 83 30.28 -2.42 31.56
N ILE A 84 30.50 -1.51 32.50
CA ILE A 84 31.81 -1.18 33.07
C ILE A 84 32.09 -2.04 34.30
N GLY A 85 33.20 -2.77 34.30
CA GLY A 85 33.68 -3.58 35.43
C GLY A 85 34.87 -2.98 36.19
N GLY A 86 35.59 -2.02 35.58
CA GLY A 86 36.88 -1.53 36.05
C GLY A 86 37.41 -0.38 35.20
N ASP A 87 38.61 0.10 35.50
CA ASP A 87 39.23 1.23 34.81
C ASP A 87 39.47 0.89 33.34
N MET A 88 39.19 1.82 32.43
CA MET A 88 39.37 1.62 31.00
C MET A 88 39.62 2.92 30.25
N THR A 89 40.25 2.80 29.09
CA THR A 89 40.45 3.90 28.14
C THR A 89 39.67 3.59 26.88
N ILE A 90 38.71 4.45 26.53
CA ILE A 90 37.86 4.28 25.36
C ILE A 90 37.99 5.46 24.41
N ARG A 91 37.91 5.18 23.11
CA ARG A 91 37.81 6.19 22.06
C ARG A 91 36.42 6.15 21.44
N ARG A 92 35.71 7.26 21.54
CA ARG A 92 34.47 7.45 20.78
C ARG A 92 34.78 7.60 19.29
N LEU A 93 34.00 6.93 18.45
CA LEU A 93 34.24 6.94 17.00
C LEU A 93 33.29 7.87 16.24
N VAL A 94 32.15 8.24 16.83
CA VAL A 94 31.22 9.24 16.26
C VAL A 94 31.35 10.53 17.06
N LEU A 95 31.99 11.51 16.42
CA LEU A 95 32.42 12.76 17.04
C LEU A 95 32.03 14.00 16.24
N ASN A 96 31.56 13.82 15.00
CA ASN A 96 31.07 14.94 14.22
C ASN A 96 29.86 15.53 14.94
N LYS A 97 29.89 16.85 15.18
CA LYS A 97 28.83 17.56 15.87
C LYS A 97 27.49 17.43 15.13
N GLU A 98 27.49 17.49 13.81
CA GLU A 98 26.28 17.29 13.00
C GLU A 98 25.69 15.89 13.22
N ASP A 99 26.53 14.84 13.22
CA ASP A 99 26.08 13.47 13.48
C ASP A 99 25.50 13.34 14.90
N ILE A 100 26.14 13.97 15.89
CA ILE A 100 25.67 13.97 17.28
C ILE A 100 24.35 14.73 17.38
N ASP A 101 24.23 15.93 16.81
CA ASP A 101 23.01 16.74 16.87
C ASP A 101 21.82 16.00 16.21
N ILE A 102 22.06 15.35 15.07
CA ILE A 102 21.07 14.50 14.38
C ILE A 102 20.63 13.31 15.25
N THR A 103 21.57 12.66 15.95
CA THR A 103 21.32 11.37 16.63
C THR A 103 21.07 11.46 18.13
N SER A 104 21.30 12.61 18.76
CA SER A 104 21.17 12.80 20.22
C SER A 104 19.91 13.57 20.63
N GLY A 105 19.08 13.99 19.65
CA GLY A 105 17.75 14.54 19.93
C GLY A 105 17.74 16.00 20.42
N LEU A 106 18.80 16.78 20.17
CA LEU A 106 18.90 18.18 20.59
C LEU A 106 17.90 19.14 19.88
N ASP A 107 17.14 18.64 18.90
CA ASP A 107 16.12 19.37 18.13
C ASP A 107 14.67 19.22 18.68
N GLY A 108 14.48 18.77 19.93
CA GLY A 108 13.16 18.75 20.57
C GLY A 108 12.18 17.69 20.03
N ARG A 109 12.69 16.63 19.39
CA ARG A 109 11.93 15.40 19.12
C ARG A 109 12.08 14.46 20.31
N ASP A 110 10.98 13.79 20.69
CA ASP A 110 10.95 12.85 21.81
C ASP A 110 12.12 11.86 21.71
N ILE A 111 13.06 11.99 22.66
CA ILE A 111 14.08 11.02 23.07
C ILE A 111 14.96 10.49 21.92
N GLY A 112 15.96 11.24 21.47
CA GLY A 112 17.23 10.72 20.89
C GLY A 112 17.17 9.63 19.79
N ARG A 113 16.01 9.41 19.15
CA ARG A 113 15.75 8.32 18.22
C ARG A 113 15.45 8.87 16.85
N LEU A 114 16.13 8.34 15.83
CA LEU A 114 15.90 8.72 14.43
C LEU A 114 14.66 8.04 13.82
N GLY A 115 14.08 7.07 14.52
CA GLY A 115 12.90 6.36 14.10
C GLY A 115 12.47 5.28 15.09
N GLU A 116 11.38 4.61 14.75
CA GLU A 116 10.76 3.54 15.53
C GLU A 116 10.79 2.24 14.75
N THR A 117 11.10 1.13 15.41
CA THR A 117 10.94 -0.20 14.80
C THR A 117 9.47 -0.56 14.80
N LYS A 118 8.89 -0.79 13.62
CA LYS A 118 7.51 -1.27 13.47
C LYS A 118 7.46 -2.48 12.54
N LYS A 119 6.53 -3.39 12.82
CA LYS A 119 6.19 -4.48 11.90
C LYS A 119 5.02 -4.04 11.04
N ILE A 120 5.26 -3.84 9.75
CA ILE A 120 4.29 -3.22 8.82
C ILE A 120 4.13 -4.07 7.57
N ALA A 121 3.05 -3.86 6.83
CA ALA A 121 2.93 -4.45 5.50
C ALA A 121 3.43 -3.46 4.43
N ILE A 122 4.25 -3.98 3.53
CA ILE A 122 4.91 -3.22 2.47
C ILE A 122 4.41 -3.78 1.15
N LEU A 123 3.83 -2.93 0.32
CA LEU A 123 3.33 -3.26 -1.01
C LEU A 123 4.17 -2.52 -2.05
N PHE A 124 4.76 -3.27 -2.97
CA PHE A 124 5.33 -2.73 -4.21
C PHE A 124 4.42 -3.12 -5.37
N SER A 125 4.20 -2.19 -6.29
CA SER A 125 3.53 -2.47 -7.56
C SER A 125 4.31 -1.86 -8.71
N ASP A 126 4.32 -2.55 -9.85
CA ASP A 126 5.00 -2.13 -11.09
C ASP A 126 4.12 -2.42 -12.32
N ILE A 127 4.23 -1.61 -13.38
CA ILE A 127 3.47 -1.81 -14.62
C ILE A 127 4.25 -2.74 -15.56
N ARG A 128 3.61 -3.85 -15.94
CA ARG A 128 4.21 -4.85 -16.82
C ARG A 128 4.43 -4.30 -18.22
N GLY A 129 5.69 -4.32 -18.65
CA GLY A 129 6.06 -3.94 -20.01
C GLY A 129 5.86 -2.46 -20.28
N PHE A 130 5.83 -1.62 -19.24
CA PHE A 130 5.58 -0.19 -19.38
C PHE A 130 6.59 0.51 -20.29
N THR A 131 7.87 0.12 -20.24
CA THR A 131 8.88 0.69 -21.15
C THR A 131 8.44 0.55 -22.61
N SER A 132 8.07 -0.66 -23.04
CA SER A 132 7.62 -0.92 -24.41
C SER A 132 6.32 -0.20 -24.75
N PHE A 133 5.41 -0.04 -23.78
CA PHE A 133 4.18 0.74 -23.93
C PHE A 133 4.49 2.24 -24.14
N SER A 134 5.35 2.80 -23.30
CA SER A 134 5.69 4.23 -23.30
C SER A 134 6.44 4.69 -24.55
N GLU A 135 7.18 3.80 -25.20
CA GLU A 135 7.89 4.07 -26.46
C GLU A 135 6.95 4.24 -27.67
N ARG A 136 5.69 3.78 -27.56
CA ARG A 136 4.71 3.76 -28.66
C ARG A 136 3.75 4.94 -28.65
N ILE A 137 3.72 5.70 -27.57
CA ILE A 137 2.82 6.84 -27.37
C ILE A 137 3.61 8.11 -27.08
N THR A 138 2.97 9.28 -27.18
CA THR A 138 3.68 10.54 -26.96
C THR A 138 4.01 10.73 -25.46
N PRO A 139 5.12 11.41 -25.10
CA PRO A 139 5.45 11.64 -23.68
C PRO A 139 4.35 12.34 -22.87
N TYR A 140 3.56 13.21 -23.51
CA TYR A 140 2.41 13.85 -22.85
C TYR A 140 1.31 12.85 -22.56
N ASP A 141 1.05 11.91 -23.46
CA ASP A 141 0.09 10.82 -23.23
C ASP A 141 0.59 9.87 -22.13
N VAL A 142 1.90 9.58 -22.08
CA VAL A 142 2.52 8.80 -20.99
C VAL A 142 2.26 9.44 -19.63
N VAL A 143 2.51 10.76 -19.50
CA VAL A 143 2.26 11.48 -18.25
C VAL A 143 0.76 11.48 -17.90
N PHE A 144 -0.10 11.71 -18.89
CA PHE A 144 -1.55 11.70 -18.69
C PHE A 144 -2.05 10.34 -18.18
N ILE A 145 -1.60 9.24 -18.80
CA ILE A 145 -2.07 7.91 -18.42
C ILE A 145 -1.48 7.45 -17.09
N LEU A 146 -0.21 7.79 -16.79
CA LEU A 146 0.39 7.52 -15.48
C LEU A 146 -0.37 8.24 -14.36
N ASN A 147 -0.65 9.54 -14.53
CA ASN A 147 -1.43 10.28 -13.53
C ASN A 147 -2.83 9.69 -13.34
N ARG A 148 -3.49 9.27 -14.43
CA ARG A 148 -4.79 8.60 -14.34
C ARG A 148 -4.71 7.26 -13.61
N TYR A 149 -3.69 6.46 -13.89
CA TYR A 149 -3.41 5.20 -13.23
C TYR A 149 -3.14 5.40 -11.74
N PHE A 150 -2.17 6.26 -11.39
CA PHE A 150 -1.82 6.54 -10.00
C PHE A 150 -3.02 7.06 -9.22
N ASN A 151 -3.79 8.02 -9.73
CA ASN A 151 -4.98 8.53 -9.03
C ASN A 151 -5.98 7.41 -8.64
N ARG A 152 -6.17 6.41 -9.50
CA ARG A 152 -7.06 5.28 -9.23
C ARG A 152 -6.47 4.31 -8.20
N MET A 153 -5.20 3.96 -8.36
CA MET A 153 -4.51 3.02 -7.46
C MET A 153 -4.32 3.61 -6.06
N VAL A 154 -3.96 4.89 -5.96
CA VAL A 154 -3.79 5.59 -4.69
C VAL A 154 -5.10 5.65 -3.91
N SER A 155 -6.22 5.94 -4.58
CA SER A 155 -7.53 5.93 -3.94
C SER A 155 -7.87 4.56 -3.33
N ILE A 156 -7.43 3.46 -3.95
CA ILE A 156 -7.63 2.11 -3.42
C ILE A 156 -6.74 1.89 -2.20
N VAL A 157 -5.45 2.16 -2.32
CA VAL A 157 -4.49 2.04 -1.21
C VAL A 157 -4.96 2.81 0.03
N GLU A 158 -5.38 4.07 -0.15
CA GLU A 158 -5.88 4.92 0.93
C GLU A 158 -7.19 4.41 1.54
N SER A 159 -8.09 3.83 0.72
CA SER A 159 -9.35 3.24 1.22
C SER A 159 -9.13 2.04 2.15
N TYR A 160 -7.99 1.36 2.02
CA TYR A 160 -7.56 0.28 2.91
C TYR A 160 -6.62 0.75 4.03
N GLY A 161 -6.52 2.07 4.27
CA GLY A 161 -5.67 2.65 5.31
C GLY A 161 -4.18 2.58 5.00
N GLY A 162 -3.80 2.29 3.75
CA GLY A 162 -2.43 2.35 3.28
C GLY A 162 -2.01 3.79 2.96
N ARG A 163 -0.71 4.05 3.01
CA ARG A 163 -0.12 5.33 2.64
C ARG A 163 0.90 5.12 1.53
N ILE A 164 0.82 5.93 0.48
CA ILE A 164 1.85 5.98 -0.55
C ILE A 164 3.11 6.60 0.05
N ASP A 165 4.20 5.84 0.00
CA ASP A 165 5.52 6.32 0.41
C ASP A 165 6.20 7.04 -0.75
N ASN A 166 6.28 6.40 -1.93
CA ASN A 166 6.94 6.93 -3.12
C ASN A 166 6.43 6.32 -4.44
N TYR A 167 6.60 7.09 -5.51
CA TYR A 167 6.54 6.60 -6.89
C TYR A 167 7.94 6.28 -7.38
N ILE A 168 8.12 5.12 -8.02
CA ILE A 168 9.42 4.63 -8.51
C ILE A 168 9.27 4.31 -9.99
N GLY A 169 9.52 5.31 -10.85
CA GLY A 169 9.22 5.18 -12.27
C GLY A 169 7.71 5.05 -12.50
N ASP A 170 7.29 3.93 -13.08
CA ASP A 170 5.90 3.52 -13.29
C ASP A 170 5.32 2.70 -12.13
N GLY A 171 6.14 2.32 -11.16
CA GLY A 171 5.73 1.63 -9.95
C GLY A 171 5.43 2.54 -8.77
N MET A 172 4.90 1.94 -7.70
CA MET A 172 4.63 2.61 -6.43
C MET A 172 4.97 1.73 -5.22
N LEU A 173 5.34 2.39 -4.13
CA LEU A 173 5.53 1.81 -2.81
C LEU A 173 4.44 2.33 -1.87
N ALA A 174 3.71 1.42 -1.24
CA ALA A 174 2.73 1.70 -0.22
C ALA A 174 3.05 0.98 1.11
N LEU A 175 2.77 1.65 2.22
CA LEU A 175 3.01 1.18 3.57
C LEU A 175 1.70 1.13 4.35
N TYR A 176 1.47 0.06 5.09
CA TYR A 176 0.28 -0.17 5.91
C TYR A 176 0.71 -0.44 7.36
N GLY A 177 -0.02 0.09 8.35
CA GLY A 177 0.33 -0.03 9.76
C GLY A 177 1.37 1.00 10.24
N LEU A 178 1.47 2.15 9.58
CA LEU A 178 2.25 3.29 10.08
C LEU A 178 1.62 3.89 11.35
N GLU A 179 0.29 3.86 11.41
CA GLU A 179 -0.55 4.18 12.56
C GLU A 179 -1.26 2.90 13.04
N GLU A 180 -2.08 3.01 14.09
CA GLU A 180 -2.83 1.87 14.60
C GLU A 180 -3.83 1.36 13.55
N GLN A 181 -3.60 0.15 13.06
CA GLN A 181 -4.40 -0.51 12.04
C GLN A 181 -4.57 -1.98 12.41
N PRO A 182 -5.81 -2.54 12.45
CA PRO A 182 -6.06 -3.88 12.96
C PRO A 182 -5.25 -5.00 12.29
N ASP A 183 -5.31 -5.08 10.95
CA ASP A 183 -4.57 -6.08 10.17
C ASP A 183 -3.94 -5.47 8.90
N PRO A 184 -2.76 -4.85 9.02
CA PRO A 184 -2.07 -4.21 7.90
C PRO A 184 -1.77 -5.17 6.75
N ALA A 185 -1.43 -6.43 7.06
CA ALA A 185 -1.14 -7.46 6.05
C ALA A 185 -2.37 -7.81 5.21
N LEU A 186 -3.53 -7.97 5.85
CA LEU A 186 -4.79 -8.25 5.16
C LEU A 186 -5.24 -7.05 4.31
N ALA A 187 -5.13 -5.84 4.86
CA ALA A 187 -5.45 -4.61 4.15
C ALA A 187 -4.60 -4.43 2.87
N ALA A 188 -3.29 -4.71 2.94
CA ALA A 188 -2.41 -4.68 1.79
C ALA A 188 -2.83 -5.69 0.70
N VAL A 189 -3.22 -6.92 1.10
CA VAL A 189 -3.67 -7.95 0.15
C VAL A 189 -4.99 -7.58 -0.50
N LYS A 190 -5.97 -7.08 0.27
CA LYS A 190 -7.24 -6.58 -0.28
C LYS A 190 -7.03 -5.43 -1.25
N SER A 191 -6.19 -4.46 -0.88
CA SER A 191 -5.81 -3.37 -1.78
C SER A 191 -5.19 -3.90 -3.07
N ALA A 192 -4.32 -4.90 -3.01
CA ALA A 192 -3.70 -5.46 -4.21
C ALA A 192 -4.70 -6.15 -5.15
N LEU A 193 -5.67 -6.88 -4.60
CA LEU A 193 -6.74 -7.51 -5.38
C LEU A 193 -7.64 -6.45 -6.03
N ASP A 194 -7.99 -5.39 -5.31
CA ASP A 194 -8.77 -4.29 -5.87
C ASP A 194 -8.01 -3.47 -6.90
N MET A 195 -6.70 -3.27 -6.72
CA MET A 195 -5.83 -2.68 -7.75
C MET A 195 -5.81 -3.53 -9.02
N CYS A 196 -5.80 -4.87 -8.88
CA CYS A 196 -5.90 -5.79 -10.00
C CYS A 196 -7.25 -5.66 -10.73
N ASN A 197 -8.37 -5.57 -9.99
CA ASN A 197 -9.69 -5.34 -10.57
C ASN A 197 -9.76 -3.97 -11.27
N GLU A 198 -9.19 -2.93 -10.67
CA GLU A 198 -9.20 -1.58 -11.21
C GLU A 198 -8.40 -1.46 -12.52
N ILE A 199 -7.23 -2.11 -12.63
CA ILE A 199 -6.52 -2.12 -13.91
C ILE A 199 -7.28 -2.92 -14.96
N ASP A 200 -7.99 -4.00 -14.59
CA ASP A 200 -8.84 -4.74 -15.52
C ASP A 200 -9.98 -3.86 -16.06
N ASP A 201 -10.59 -3.04 -15.20
CA ASP A 201 -11.59 -2.03 -15.58
C ASP A 201 -11.03 -0.94 -16.49
N MET A 202 -9.74 -0.63 -16.37
CA MET A 202 -9.06 0.34 -17.25
C MET A 202 -8.65 -0.25 -18.61
N LYS A 203 -8.48 -1.57 -18.72
CA LYS A 203 -8.01 -2.22 -19.96
C LYS A 203 -8.85 -1.88 -21.21
N PRO A 204 -10.19 -1.86 -21.19
CA PRO A 204 -10.98 -1.45 -22.36
C PRO A 204 -10.69 -0.02 -22.81
N TYR A 205 -10.61 0.92 -21.86
CA TYR A 205 -10.25 2.31 -22.15
C TYR A 205 -8.86 2.43 -22.77
N LEU A 206 -7.87 1.74 -22.17
CA LEU A 206 -6.49 1.72 -22.66
C LEU A 206 -6.41 1.19 -24.10
N LYS A 207 -7.07 0.07 -24.38
CA LYS A 207 -7.13 -0.51 -25.74
C LYS A 207 -7.77 0.42 -26.76
N THR A 208 -8.89 1.06 -26.40
CA THR A 208 -9.59 1.99 -27.30
C THR A 208 -8.75 3.23 -27.61
N MET A 209 -8.08 3.80 -26.60
CA MET A 209 -7.34 5.06 -26.75
C MET A 209 -5.93 4.88 -27.32
N TYR A 210 -5.27 3.76 -26.99
CA TYR A 210 -3.83 3.57 -27.25
C TYR A 210 -3.52 2.28 -28.03
N GLY A 211 -4.53 1.49 -28.40
CA GLY A 211 -4.37 0.25 -29.17
C GLY A 211 -3.86 -0.96 -28.36
N GLU A 212 -3.38 -0.72 -27.15
CA GLU A 212 -2.88 -1.75 -26.24
C GLU A 212 -3.22 -1.38 -24.79
N ALA A 213 -3.17 -2.38 -23.91
CA ALA A 213 -3.32 -2.17 -22.46
C ALA A 213 -2.17 -2.86 -21.73
N PHE A 214 -1.88 -2.36 -20.53
CA PHE A 214 -0.91 -2.93 -19.63
C PHE A 214 -1.58 -3.62 -18.44
N ASP A 215 -0.79 -4.37 -17.69
CA ASP A 215 -1.19 -5.03 -16.46
C ASP A 215 -0.15 -4.73 -15.38
N ILE A 216 -0.37 -5.17 -14.15
CA ILE A 216 0.50 -4.86 -13.01
C ILE A 216 1.05 -6.13 -12.34
N GLY A 217 2.23 -6.01 -11.74
CA GLY A 217 2.73 -6.93 -10.73
C GLY A 217 2.64 -6.27 -9.36
N ILE A 218 2.30 -7.05 -8.33
CA ILE A 218 2.22 -6.59 -6.95
C ILE A 218 2.93 -7.60 -6.05
N GLY A 219 3.86 -7.10 -5.22
CA GLY A 219 4.55 -7.88 -4.20
C GLY A 219 4.28 -7.34 -2.81
N ILE A 220 3.95 -8.23 -1.87
CA ILE A 220 3.65 -7.85 -0.49
C ILE A 220 4.50 -8.63 0.50
N HIS A 221 5.09 -7.92 1.45
CA HIS A 221 5.80 -8.51 2.57
C HIS A 221 5.38 -7.83 3.89
N PHE A 222 5.14 -8.64 4.93
CA PHE A 222 4.88 -8.19 6.28
C PHE A 222 6.10 -8.41 7.16
N GLY A 223 6.81 -7.33 7.52
CA GLY A 223 8.12 -7.43 8.14
C GLY A 223 8.52 -6.22 8.97
N ASP A 224 9.61 -6.38 9.73
CA ASP A 224 10.15 -5.34 10.59
C ASP A 224 10.93 -4.28 9.80
N VAL A 225 10.62 -3.02 10.05
CA VAL A 225 11.29 -1.85 9.46
C VAL A 225 11.57 -0.80 10.53
N VAL A 226 12.45 0.14 10.20
CA VAL A 226 12.58 1.40 10.93
C VAL A 226 11.78 2.47 10.19
N VAL A 227 10.74 3.00 10.84
CA VAL A 227 9.94 4.13 10.36
C VAL A 227 10.50 5.41 10.95
N GLY A 228 10.81 6.39 10.10
CA GLY A 228 11.34 7.67 10.56
C GLY A 228 11.37 8.72 9.46
N ASP A 229 11.62 9.97 9.86
CA ASP A 229 11.80 11.06 8.90
C ASP A 229 13.17 10.97 8.24
N VAL A 230 13.20 10.78 6.92
CA VAL A 230 14.43 10.67 6.14
C VAL A 230 14.45 11.76 5.06
N GLY A 231 15.62 12.34 4.83
CA GLY A 231 15.85 13.41 3.86
C GLY A 231 16.31 14.72 4.49
N ALA A 232 16.43 15.76 3.68
CA ALA A 232 16.92 17.08 4.10
C ALA A 232 15.97 18.20 3.68
N GLY A 233 15.88 19.24 4.52
CA GLY A 233 15.06 20.41 4.27
C GLY A 233 13.59 20.05 3.97
N LYS A 234 13.05 20.60 2.87
CA LYS A 234 11.67 20.35 2.42
C LYS A 234 11.43 18.95 1.84
N SER A 235 12.48 18.19 1.57
CA SER A 235 12.36 16.82 1.02
C SER A 235 12.35 15.75 2.12
N LYS A 236 12.36 16.17 3.39
CA LYS A 236 12.26 15.27 4.54
C LYS A 236 10.85 14.69 4.60
N ARG A 237 10.75 13.36 4.68
CA ARG A 237 9.46 12.64 4.74
C ARG A 237 9.55 11.44 5.67
N LEU A 238 8.43 11.11 6.31
CA LEU A 238 8.26 9.85 7.01
C LEU A 238 8.31 8.70 5.99
N THR A 239 9.20 7.74 6.21
CA THR A 239 9.37 6.57 5.32
C THR A 239 9.83 5.35 6.13
N ALA A 240 9.83 4.18 5.51
CA ALA A 240 10.31 2.94 6.10
C ALA A 240 11.66 2.52 5.48
N ILE A 241 12.60 2.12 6.32
CA ILE A 241 13.90 1.57 5.91
C ILE A 241 14.09 0.20 6.56
N GLY A 242 14.57 -0.77 5.79
CA GLY A 242 14.93 -2.07 6.31
C GLY A 242 15.09 -3.13 5.22
N GLU A 243 15.59 -4.29 5.62
CA GLU A 243 15.68 -5.46 4.74
C GLU A 243 14.30 -5.90 4.24
N ALA A 244 13.26 -5.76 5.07
CA ALA A 244 11.87 -6.04 4.70
C ALA A 244 11.38 -5.21 3.49
N VAL A 245 11.79 -3.94 3.37
CA VAL A 245 11.43 -3.09 2.21
C VAL A 245 12.06 -3.62 0.93
N ASN A 246 13.35 -3.95 0.99
CA ASN A 246 14.06 -4.54 -0.15
C ASN A 246 13.51 -5.92 -0.51
N PHE A 247 13.13 -6.72 0.49
CA PHE A 247 12.51 -8.02 0.29
C PHE A 247 11.16 -7.89 -0.44
N ALA A 248 10.30 -6.97 -0.01
CA ALA A 248 9.01 -6.69 -0.67
C ALA A 248 9.18 -6.33 -2.16
N SER A 249 10.17 -5.49 -2.50
CA SER A 249 10.50 -5.16 -3.89
C SER A 249 10.93 -6.39 -4.69
N ARG A 250 11.70 -7.31 -4.09
CA ARG A 250 12.09 -8.57 -4.74
C ARG A 250 10.90 -9.52 -4.93
N VAL A 251 9.96 -9.55 -3.99
CA VAL A 251 8.68 -10.29 -4.13
C VAL A 251 7.87 -9.74 -5.29
N GLU A 252 7.79 -8.42 -5.44
CA GLU A 252 7.12 -7.80 -6.60
C GLU A 252 7.77 -8.26 -7.90
N SER A 253 9.09 -8.11 -8.02
CA SER A 253 9.80 -8.41 -9.26
C SER A 253 9.73 -9.89 -9.65
N ALA A 254 9.52 -10.79 -8.68
CA ALA A 254 9.29 -12.20 -8.92
C ALA A 254 8.01 -12.49 -9.74
N ASN A 255 7.01 -11.60 -9.70
CA ASN A 255 5.77 -11.75 -10.48
C ASN A 255 6.04 -11.92 -11.97
N LYS A 256 7.09 -11.27 -12.51
CA LYS A 256 7.46 -11.41 -13.93
C LYS A 256 7.90 -12.83 -14.28
N GLN A 257 8.64 -13.48 -13.38
CA GLN A 257 9.12 -14.84 -13.57
C GLN A 257 7.96 -15.85 -13.50
N PHE A 258 7.05 -15.66 -12.55
CA PHE A 258 5.95 -16.59 -12.28
C PHE A 258 4.66 -16.29 -13.04
N LYS A 259 4.61 -15.16 -13.75
CA LYS A 259 3.43 -14.69 -14.49
C LYS A 259 2.18 -14.49 -13.61
N SER A 260 2.34 -14.42 -12.30
CA SER A 260 1.33 -14.10 -11.29
C SER A 260 1.03 -12.60 -11.25
N ARG A 261 -0.09 -12.14 -10.66
CA ARG A 261 -0.34 -10.69 -10.48
C ARG A 261 0.00 -10.22 -9.07
N VAL A 262 -0.31 -11.03 -8.06
CA VAL A 262 -0.10 -10.73 -6.65
C VAL A 262 0.71 -11.87 -6.05
N LEU A 263 1.92 -11.57 -5.58
CA LEU A 263 2.73 -12.47 -4.77
C LEU A 263 2.88 -11.92 -3.36
N ILE A 264 2.78 -12.81 -2.38
CA ILE A 264 3.07 -12.48 -1.00
C ILE A 264 4.18 -13.38 -0.46
N SER A 265 4.96 -12.85 0.49
CA SER A 265 5.95 -13.64 1.22
C SER A 265 5.30 -14.67 2.14
N GLU A 266 6.06 -15.66 2.57
CA GLU A 266 5.67 -16.61 3.62
C GLU A 266 5.26 -15.90 4.92
N ASP A 267 5.98 -14.87 5.37
CA ASP A 267 5.58 -14.09 6.56
C ASP A 267 4.21 -13.43 6.43
N THR A 268 3.87 -12.92 5.24
CA THR A 268 2.55 -12.32 4.98
C THR A 268 1.49 -13.42 4.97
N HIS A 269 1.76 -14.53 4.28
CA HIS A 269 0.87 -15.68 4.23
C HIS A 269 0.56 -16.20 5.64
N ASP A 270 1.57 -16.48 6.44
CA ASP A 270 1.39 -17.04 7.78
C ASP A 270 0.59 -16.14 8.71
N LYS A 271 0.67 -14.82 8.51
CA LYS A 271 -0.10 -13.82 9.26
C LYS A 271 -1.60 -13.81 8.88
N ILE A 272 -1.98 -14.19 7.65
CA ILE A 272 -3.36 -14.05 7.16
C ILE A 272 -3.93 -15.32 6.50
N LYS A 273 -3.24 -16.47 6.56
CA LYS A 273 -3.57 -17.71 5.85
C LYS A 273 -4.99 -18.22 6.06
N ASP A 274 -5.59 -17.90 7.20
CA ASP A 274 -6.93 -18.34 7.55
C ASP A 274 -8.03 -17.58 6.77
N VAL A 275 -7.70 -16.44 6.16
CA VAL A 275 -8.66 -15.57 5.46
C VAL A 275 -8.32 -15.34 3.99
N ILE A 276 -7.30 -16.00 3.43
CA ILE A 276 -6.91 -15.85 2.02
C ILE A 276 -7.09 -17.14 1.24
N LEU A 277 -7.38 -17.00 -0.05
CA LEU A 277 -7.37 -18.10 -1.02
C LEU A 277 -6.06 -18.02 -1.82
N VAL A 278 -5.24 -19.05 -1.67
CA VAL A 278 -3.97 -19.20 -2.38
C VAL A 278 -4.22 -19.96 -3.68
N LYS A 279 -3.83 -19.36 -4.80
CA LYS A 279 -3.92 -19.97 -6.13
C LYS A 279 -2.82 -21.00 -6.36
N ASP A 280 -1.60 -20.61 -6.03
CA ASP A 280 -0.39 -21.42 -6.20
C ASP A 280 0.70 -20.93 -5.23
N PHE A 281 1.76 -21.73 -5.07
CA PHE A 281 2.94 -21.33 -4.32
C PHE A 281 4.20 -21.72 -5.07
N VAL A 282 5.26 -20.94 -4.86
CA VAL A 282 6.55 -21.20 -5.49
C VAL A 282 7.70 -21.06 -4.51
N ARG A 283 8.62 -22.01 -4.58
CA ARG A 283 9.87 -21.96 -3.85
C ARG A 283 11.01 -21.56 -4.79
N THR A 284 11.58 -20.38 -4.57
CA THR A 284 12.56 -19.78 -5.48
C THR A 284 13.72 -19.11 -4.73
N ASN A 285 14.79 -18.81 -5.43
CA ASN A 285 15.84 -17.92 -4.96
C ASN A 285 15.53 -16.51 -5.46
N LEU A 286 15.44 -15.55 -4.55
CA LEU A 286 15.36 -14.14 -4.92
C LEU A 286 16.77 -13.56 -5.09
N PRO A 287 16.97 -12.57 -6.00
CA PRO A 287 18.26 -11.94 -6.17
C PRO A 287 18.82 -11.41 -4.85
N GLY A 288 20.07 -11.80 -4.52
CA GLY A 288 20.73 -11.39 -3.28
C GLY A 288 20.16 -12.04 -2.00
N ILE A 289 19.48 -13.18 -2.12
CA ILE A 289 19.10 -14.05 -1.00
C ILE A 289 19.67 -15.44 -1.28
N GLU A 290 20.54 -15.92 -0.39
CA GLU A 290 21.18 -17.23 -0.55
C GLU A 290 20.18 -18.37 -0.35
N GLU A 291 19.27 -18.21 0.61
CA GLU A 291 18.24 -19.19 0.93
C GLU A 291 17.07 -19.16 -0.05
N ARG A 292 16.43 -20.32 -0.21
CA ARG A 292 15.19 -20.44 -0.96
C ARG A 292 14.02 -19.94 -0.12
N VAL A 293 13.26 -19.03 -0.70
CA VAL A 293 12.05 -18.48 -0.09
C VAL A 293 10.80 -19.08 -0.72
N THR A 294 9.71 -19.13 0.05
CA THR A 294 8.39 -19.50 -0.44
C THR A 294 7.57 -18.22 -0.69
N LEU A 295 6.99 -18.12 -1.88
CA LEU A 295 6.05 -17.06 -2.26
C LEU A 295 4.69 -17.68 -2.60
N TYR A 296 3.62 -16.98 -2.31
CA TYR A 296 2.25 -17.43 -2.54
C TYR A 296 1.54 -16.50 -3.51
N GLU A 297 0.96 -17.04 -4.57
CA GLU A 297 0.08 -16.31 -5.48
C GLU A 297 -1.33 -16.26 -4.87
N ILE A 298 -1.87 -15.06 -4.73
CA ILE A 298 -3.19 -14.86 -4.12
C ILE A 298 -4.27 -14.83 -5.19
N GLU A 299 -5.30 -15.64 -4.98
CA GLU A 299 -6.51 -15.66 -5.80
C GLU A 299 -7.54 -14.65 -5.31
N ASP A 300 -7.87 -14.72 -4.01
CA ASP A 300 -8.92 -13.91 -3.39
C ASP A 300 -8.78 -13.91 -1.85
N VAL A 301 -9.70 -13.23 -1.17
CA VAL A 301 -9.91 -13.30 0.29
C VAL A 301 -11.17 -14.15 0.56
N ASN A 302 -11.12 -15.04 1.54
CA ASN A 302 -12.23 -15.91 1.87
C ASN A 302 -13.37 -15.13 2.56
N ALA A 303 -14.37 -14.74 1.76
CA ALA A 303 -15.52 -13.95 2.20
C ALA A 303 -16.40 -14.63 3.27
N GLU A 304 -16.32 -15.95 3.47
CA GLU A 304 -17.14 -16.64 4.50
C GLU A 304 -16.71 -16.31 5.93
N ILE A 305 -15.45 -15.89 6.13
CA ILE A 305 -14.91 -15.55 7.46
C ILE A 305 -15.11 -14.04 7.76
N GLU A 306 -15.37 -13.22 6.74
CA GLU A 306 -15.70 -11.79 6.91
C GLU A 306 -17.16 -11.53 7.28
N LYS A 307 -18.07 -12.47 7.00
CA LYS A 307 -19.53 -12.26 7.06
C LYS A 307 -20.17 -12.23 8.45
N VAL A 308 -19.41 -12.04 9.53
CA VAL A 308 -20.01 -11.84 10.86
C VAL A 308 -19.62 -10.47 11.44
N GLN A 309 -19.93 -9.41 10.70
CA GLN A 309 -20.15 -8.07 11.26
C GLN A 309 -21.07 -7.24 10.34
N GLN A 310 -22.39 -7.33 10.58
CA GLN A 310 -23.49 -6.39 10.27
C GLN A 310 -23.70 -5.78 8.85
N ASP A 311 -22.89 -6.04 7.82
CA ASP A 311 -23.00 -5.34 6.52
C ASP A 311 -23.62 -6.15 5.37
N GLU A 312 -24.05 -7.39 5.62
CA GLU A 312 -24.78 -8.22 4.64
C GLU A 312 -25.86 -9.08 5.30
N PHE A 313 -27.02 -9.26 4.66
CA PHE A 313 -28.01 -10.26 5.06
C PHE A 313 -28.86 -10.77 3.90
N ILE A 314 -29.51 -11.92 4.08
CA ILE A 314 -30.36 -12.55 3.07
C ILE A 314 -31.82 -12.34 3.43
N GLU A 315 -32.61 -11.84 2.49
CA GLU A 315 -34.06 -11.68 2.65
C GLU A 315 -34.76 -11.71 1.29
N ASN A 316 -35.87 -12.47 1.19
CA ASN A 316 -36.67 -12.63 -0.04
C ASN A 316 -35.84 -13.05 -1.25
N ASP A 317 -34.93 -14.02 -1.06
CA ASP A 317 -34.01 -14.53 -2.09
C ASP A 317 -33.02 -13.49 -2.65
N PHE A 318 -32.82 -12.35 -1.98
CA PHE A 318 -31.77 -11.39 -2.30
C PHE A 318 -30.67 -11.38 -1.25
N ILE A 319 -29.42 -11.24 -1.71
CA ILE A 319 -28.28 -10.86 -0.87
C ILE A 319 -28.29 -9.34 -0.78
N TRP A 320 -28.54 -8.82 0.42
CA TRP A 320 -28.55 -7.39 0.67
C TRP A 320 -27.23 -6.95 1.27
N ARG A 321 -26.57 -6.01 0.59
CA ARG A 321 -25.31 -5.43 1.02
C ARG A 321 -25.49 -3.97 1.40
N LYS A 322 -24.92 -3.59 2.52
CA LYS A 322 -24.86 -2.20 2.97
C LYS A 322 -23.90 -1.43 2.06
N PHE A 323 -24.29 -0.23 1.65
CA PHE A 323 -23.45 0.62 0.79
C PHE A 323 -22.87 1.82 1.54
N THR A 324 -23.68 2.85 1.77
CA THR A 324 -23.24 4.11 2.37
C THR A 324 -24.41 4.82 3.02
N THR A 325 -24.18 5.93 3.71
CA THR A 325 -25.24 6.69 4.37
C THR A 325 -26.08 7.49 3.38
N VAL A 326 -27.34 7.74 3.71
CA VAL A 326 -28.25 8.60 2.92
C VAL A 326 -27.67 10.02 2.74
N ALA A 327 -26.94 10.51 3.75
CA ALA A 327 -26.33 11.84 3.76
C ALA A 327 -25.20 11.99 2.73
N SER A 328 -24.48 10.92 2.36
CA SER A 328 -23.38 11.03 1.38
C SER A 328 -23.87 11.52 0.01
N PHE A 329 -25.15 11.33 -0.31
CA PHE A 329 -25.75 11.69 -1.59
C PHE A 329 -26.24 13.14 -1.67
N GLU A 330 -26.03 13.96 -0.64
CA GLU A 330 -26.40 15.38 -0.67
C GLU A 330 -25.54 16.18 -1.65
N ASP A 331 -24.22 15.96 -1.63
CA ASP A 331 -23.28 16.64 -2.53
C ASP A 331 -23.03 15.87 -3.84
N GLU A 332 -23.07 14.54 -3.80
CA GLU A 332 -22.84 13.67 -4.96
C GLU A 332 -24.03 12.71 -5.16
N PRO A 333 -25.03 13.07 -5.99
CA PRO A 333 -26.26 12.29 -6.15
C PRO A 333 -26.06 10.99 -6.95
N GLN A 334 -24.87 10.73 -7.48
CA GLN A 334 -24.50 9.55 -8.23
C GLN A 334 -23.22 8.93 -7.66
N GLN A 335 -23.31 7.75 -7.06
CA GLN A 335 -22.18 7.07 -6.43
C GLN A 335 -22.03 5.64 -6.97
N ILE A 336 -20.84 5.08 -6.85
CA ILE A 336 -20.55 3.72 -7.31
C ILE A 336 -20.35 2.81 -6.10
N MET A 337 -21.14 1.74 -6.07
CA MET A 337 -20.88 0.59 -5.21
C MET A 337 -20.11 -0.44 -6.03
N LYS A 338 -18.92 -0.81 -5.56
CA LYS A 338 -18.13 -1.91 -6.15
C LYS A 338 -18.62 -3.24 -5.60
N VAL A 339 -18.95 -4.18 -6.47
CA VAL A 339 -19.30 -5.55 -6.09
C VAL A 339 -18.58 -6.54 -6.99
N LYS A 340 -17.65 -7.32 -6.40
CA LYS A 340 -16.79 -8.26 -7.13
C LYS A 340 -16.07 -7.54 -8.30
N ARG A 341 -16.47 -7.83 -9.55
CA ARG A 341 -15.92 -7.26 -10.79
C ARG A 341 -16.83 -6.23 -11.46
N ASP A 342 -17.97 -5.91 -10.85
CA ASP A 342 -18.97 -5.02 -11.40
C ASP A 342 -19.12 -3.74 -10.56
N ASN A 343 -19.46 -2.66 -11.26
CA ASN A 343 -19.73 -1.37 -10.66
C ASN A 343 -21.23 -1.12 -10.72
N ILE A 344 -21.86 -0.91 -9.58
CA ILE A 344 -23.27 -0.57 -9.47
C ILE A 344 -23.37 0.93 -9.28
N LEU A 345 -23.98 1.61 -10.25
CA LEU A 345 -24.34 3.00 -10.16
C LEU A 345 -25.58 3.15 -9.29
N VAL A 346 -25.41 3.80 -8.14
CA VAL A 346 -26.48 4.19 -7.22
C VAL A 346 -26.76 5.67 -7.43
N LEU A 347 -28.02 6.00 -7.68
CA LEU A 347 -28.47 7.36 -7.85
C LEU A 347 -29.58 7.72 -6.87
N LYS A 348 -29.50 8.93 -6.32
CA LYS A 348 -30.54 9.54 -5.50
C LYS A 348 -31.41 10.44 -6.40
N MET A 349 -32.70 10.14 -6.46
CA MET A 349 -33.69 10.94 -7.18
C MET A 349 -34.85 11.25 -6.24
N ASN A 350 -35.00 12.52 -5.91
CA ASN A 350 -35.90 12.98 -4.85
C ASN A 350 -35.57 12.22 -3.54
N ASP A 351 -36.56 11.56 -2.93
CA ASP A 351 -36.41 10.78 -1.70
C ASP A 351 -36.10 9.28 -1.95
N ASN A 352 -35.88 8.86 -3.20
CA ASN A 352 -35.68 7.46 -3.57
C ASN A 352 -34.26 7.18 -4.08
N PHE A 353 -33.83 5.94 -3.91
CA PHE A 353 -32.56 5.43 -4.43
C PHE A 353 -32.82 4.42 -5.53
N HIS A 354 -32.05 4.48 -6.60
CA HIS A 354 -32.07 3.50 -7.69
C HIS A 354 -30.66 2.98 -7.93
N ALA A 355 -30.54 1.69 -8.18
CA ALA A 355 -29.27 1.04 -8.43
C ALA A 355 -29.32 0.29 -9.76
N MET A 356 -28.27 0.42 -10.55
CA MET A 356 -28.14 -0.22 -11.87
C MET A 356 -26.70 -0.55 -12.19
N ASN A 357 -26.46 -1.35 -13.23
CA ASN A 357 -25.11 -1.55 -13.71
C ASN A 357 -24.55 -0.22 -14.25
N ASP A 358 -23.38 0.19 -13.76
CA ASP A 358 -22.70 1.39 -14.25
C ASP A 358 -22.26 1.20 -15.71
N ARG A 359 -22.05 -0.02 -16.17
CA ARG A 359 -21.66 -0.28 -17.57
C ARG A 359 -22.88 -0.25 -18.47
N CYS A 360 -22.88 0.67 -19.44
CA CYS A 360 -23.94 0.71 -20.43
C CYS A 360 -23.97 -0.60 -21.27
N PRO A 361 -25.15 -1.18 -21.56
CA PRO A 361 -25.25 -2.50 -22.21
C PRO A 361 -24.64 -2.61 -23.61
N HIS A 362 -24.40 -1.49 -24.28
CA HIS A 362 -23.86 -1.47 -25.64
C HIS A 362 -22.33 -1.40 -25.68
N ALA A 363 -21.69 -0.52 -24.90
CA ALA A 363 -20.24 -0.30 -25.02
C ALA A 363 -19.47 -0.54 -23.72
N LEU A 364 -20.16 -1.01 -22.67
CA LEU A 364 -19.61 -1.24 -21.33
C LEU A 364 -18.91 -0.01 -20.74
N LEU A 365 -19.39 1.18 -21.11
CA LEU A 365 -18.88 2.46 -20.63
C LEU A 365 -19.68 2.93 -19.40
N SER A 366 -18.99 3.47 -18.40
CA SER A 366 -19.50 4.01 -17.11
C SER A 366 -20.56 5.13 -17.16
N LEU A 367 -21.81 4.81 -16.90
CA LEU A 367 -22.93 5.73 -16.83
C LEU A 367 -22.77 6.81 -15.74
N LYS A 368 -21.84 6.67 -14.78
CA LYS A 368 -21.54 7.73 -13.80
C LYS A 368 -21.27 9.09 -14.47
N GLY A 369 -22.00 10.10 -14.03
CA GLY A 369 -21.96 11.46 -14.56
C GLY A 369 -22.82 11.66 -15.81
N SER A 370 -23.64 10.67 -16.19
CA SER A 370 -24.66 10.82 -17.22
C SER A 370 -25.81 11.70 -16.75
N LYS A 371 -26.47 12.35 -17.71
CA LYS A 371 -27.66 13.17 -17.42
C LYS A 371 -28.83 12.25 -17.05
N ILE A 372 -29.55 12.62 -15.99
CA ILE A 372 -30.77 11.94 -15.55
C ILE A 372 -31.96 12.84 -15.88
N ASP A 373 -33.02 12.23 -16.41
CA ASP A 373 -34.31 12.85 -16.62
C ASP A 373 -35.31 12.26 -15.62
N GLY A 374 -35.76 13.09 -14.67
CA GLY A 374 -36.69 12.67 -13.63
C GLY A 374 -38.13 12.49 -14.11
N GLU A 375 -38.54 13.20 -15.16
CA GLU A 375 -39.90 13.14 -15.71
C GLU A 375 -40.07 11.89 -16.59
N GLU A 376 -39.08 11.62 -17.44
CA GLU A 376 -39.08 10.45 -18.34
C GLU A 376 -38.52 9.17 -17.69
N GLU A 377 -38.05 9.29 -16.44
CA GLU A 377 -37.41 8.22 -15.66
C GLU A 377 -36.20 7.60 -16.36
N THR A 378 -35.37 8.42 -17.03
CA THR A 378 -34.26 7.93 -17.86
C THR A 378 -32.89 8.39 -17.40
N ILE A 379 -31.88 7.55 -17.68
CA ILE A 379 -30.48 7.92 -17.68
C ILE A 379 -29.97 7.90 -19.13
N SER A 380 -29.31 8.98 -19.54
CA SER A 380 -28.82 9.14 -20.91
C SER A 380 -27.32 8.90 -20.99
N CYS A 381 -26.94 7.81 -21.65
CA CYS A 381 -25.54 7.47 -21.87
C CYS A 381 -24.82 8.61 -22.61
N ARG A 382 -23.95 9.34 -21.89
CA ARG A 382 -23.27 10.56 -22.39
C ARG A 382 -22.37 10.37 -23.61
N TRP A 383 -22.08 9.13 -24.00
CA TRP A 383 -21.24 8.83 -25.16
C TRP A 383 -22.01 8.67 -26.47
N HIS A 384 -23.22 8.09 -26.41
CA HIS A 384 -23.95 7.63 -27.59
C HIS A 384 -25.45 7.97 -27.55
N ASN A 385 -25.90 8.70 -26.52
CA ASN A 385 -27.28 9.17 -26.31
C ASN A 385 -28.34 8.07 -26.33
N SER A 386 -27.98 6.86 -25.90
CA SER A 386 -28.96 5.82 -25.56
C SER A 386 -29.60 6.15 -24.21
N ASN A 387 -30.92 5.96 -24.10
CA ASN A 387 -31.68 6.25 -22.88
C ASN A 387 -32.22 4.95 -22.30
N PHE A 388 -31.96 4.73 -21.02
CA PHE A 388 -32.40 3.57 -20.27
C PHE A 388 -33.28 4.01 -19.11
N CYS A 389 -34.34 3.26 -18.81
CA CYS A 389 -35.13 3.51 -17.61
C CYS A 389 -34.32 3.10 -16.38
N TYR A 390 -34.04 4.03 -15.46
CA TYR A 390 -33.24 3.73 -14.27
C TYR A 390 -33.98 2.86 -13.24
N LYS A 391 -35.30 2.67 -13.40
CA LYS A 391 -36.12 1.85 -12.49
C LYS A 391 -36.26 0.40 -12.96
N THR A 392 -36.42 0.20 -14.26
CA THR A 392 -36.75 -1.11 -14.86
C THR A 392 -35.65 -1.68 -15.74
N GLY A 393 -34.67 -0.86 -16.13
CA GLY A 393 -33.64 -1.25 -17.09
C GLY A 393 -34.09 -1.18 -18.55
N GLU A 394 -35.37 -0.89 -18.80
CA GLU A 394 -35.95 -0.86 -20.15
C GLU A 394 -35.24 0.14 -21.06
N ILE A 395 -35.03 -0.26 -22.31
CA ILE A 395 -34.47 0.59 -23.34
C ILE A 395 -35.55 1.56 -23.81
N ARG A 396 -35.39 2.85 -23.51
CA ARG A 396 -36.29 3.91 -23.98
C ARG A 396 -35.89 4.41 -25.36
N THR A 397 -34.60 4.49 -25.61
CA THR A 397 -34.07 4.85 -26.92
C THR A 397 -32.73 4.19 -27.13
N TRP A 398 -32.58 3.48 -28.24
CA TRP A 398 -31.32 2.86 -28.64
C TRP A 398 -30.62 3.74 -29.68
N ILE A 399 -29.46 4.30 -29.30
CA ILE A 399 -28.53 5.03 -30.18
C ILE A 399 -29.25 6.07 -31.06
N ASN A 400 -29.46 7.27 -30.51
CA ASN A 400 -30.12 8.38 -31.20
C ASN A 400 -29.16 9.52 -31.55
N ASP A 401 -27.98 9.19 -32.08
CA ASP A 401 -27.06 10.18 -32.63
C ASP A 401 -26.99 10.07 -34.16
N GLY A 402 -27.48 11.10 -34.86
CA GLY A 402 -27.40 11.22 -36.32
C GLY A 402 -25.96 11.18 -36.85
N LYS A 403 -24.97 11.59 -36.03
CA LYS A 403 -23.55 11.45 -36.35
C LYS A 403 -23.08 10.01 -36.25
N MET A 404 -23.49 9.26 -35.23
CA MET A 404 -23.12 7.85 -35.07
C MET A 404 -23.64 6.98 -36.21
N LYS A 405 -24.88 7.23 -36.68
CA LYS A 405 -25.44 6.59 -37.89
C LYS A 405 -24.71 6.97 -39.17
N PHE A 406 -24.09 8.16 -39.22
CA PHE A 406 -23.25 8.60 -40.33
C PHE A 406 -21.85 7.95 -40.27
N PHE A 407 -21.23 7.90 -39.09
CA PHE A 407 -19.95 7.21 -38.85
C PHE A 407 -20.06 5.70 -39.12
N ALA A 408 -21.17 5.07 -38.74
CA ALA A 408 -21.49 3.69 -39.13
C ALA A 408 -21.63 3.49 -40.65
N LYS A 409 -21.55 4.52 -41.51
CA LYS A 409 -21.40 4.30 -42.96
C LYS A 409 -19.94 4.20 -43.39
N ILE A 410 -18.98 4.64 -42.59
CA ILE A 410 -17.59 4.87 -42.97
C ILE A 410 -16.62 4.07 -42.08
N ASP A 411 -17.02 3.71 -40.86
CA ASP A 411 -16.22 2.98 -39.87
C ASP A 411 -16.86 1.63 -39.49
N SER A 412 -16.06 0.57 -39.45
CA SER A 412 -16.53 -0.80 -39.17
C SER A 412 -16.86 -1.02 -37.70
N GLN A 413 -16.16 -0.37 -36.78
CA GLN A 413 -16.43 -0.49 -35.33
C GLN A 413 -17.74 0.23 -34.96
N ALA A 414 -17.99 1.41 -35.52
CA ALA A 414 -19.26 2.11 -35.37
C ALA A 414 -20.45 1.31 -35.94
N ARG A 415 -20.25 0.51 -37.00
CA ARG A 415 -21.29 -0.41 -37.53
C ARG A 415 -21.63 -1.53 -36.57
N GLU A 416 -20.62 -2.11 -35.92
CA GLU A 416 -20.83 -3.18 -34.95
C GLU A 416 -21.64 -2.65 -33.77
N ILE A 417 -21.28 -1.51 -33.20
CA ILE A 417 -21.98 -0.88 -32.06
C ILE A 417 -23.46 -0.56 -32.37
N VAL A 418 -23.76 -0.04 -33.57
CA VAL A 418 -25.14 0.28 -33.97
C VAL A 418 -26.01 -0.97 -34.16
N ASN A 419 -25.41 -2.08 -34.55
CA ASN A 419 -26.10 -3.35 -34.82
C ASN A 419 -26.05 -4.34 -33.65
N MET A 420 -25.56 -3.92 -32.47
CA MET A 420 -25.53 -4.78 -31.29
C MET A 420 -26.94 -5.18 -30.88
N GLU A 421 -27.04 -6.39 -30.31
CA GLU A 421 -28.25 -6.87 -29.68
C GLU A 421 -28.68 -5.90 -28.57
N GLN A 422 -29.95 -5.55 -28.57
CA GLN A 422 -30.52 -4.58 -27.64
C GLN A 422 -30.80 -5.26 -26.30
N THR A 423 -29.85 -5.16 -25.38
CA THR A 423 -29.99 -5.71 -24.03
C THR A 423 -30.44 -4.63 -23.04
N PRO A 424 -31.48 -4.90 -22.21
CA PRO A 424 -31.82 -4.04 -21.09
C PRO A 424 -30.65 -3.84 -20.14
N MET A 425 -30.71 -2.78 -19.35
CA MET A 425 -29.73 -2.51 -18.31
C MET A 425 -30.11 -3.25 -17.03
N ASP A 426 -29.15 -3.91 -16.39
CA ASP A 426 -29.42 -4.56 -15.11
C ASP A 426 -29.74 -3.51 -14.05
N VAL A 427 -30.80 -3.74 -13.28
CA VAL A 427 -31.23 -2.90 -12.16
C VAL A 427 -31.30 -3.73 -10.88
N PHE A 428 -30.93 -3.11 -9.77
CA PHE A 428 -30.87 -3.75 -8.46
C PHE A 428 -31.92 -3.17 -7.52
N LYS A 429 -32.31 -3.97 -6.52
CA LYS A 429 -33.21 -3.50 -5.48
C LYS A 429 -32.47 -2.57 -4.53
N THR A 430 -33.16 -1.57 -4.01
CA THR A 430 -32.62 -0.60 -3.05
C THR A 430 -33.56 -0.50 -1.87
N ARG A 431 -33.01 -0.20 -0.69
CA ARG A 431 -33.77 0.18 0.50
C ARG A 431 -32.92 1.01 1.45
N VAL A 432 -33.57 1.67 2.40
CA VAL A 432 -32.90 2.39 3.48
C VAL A 432 -33.17 1.68 4.80
N ILE A 433 -32.11 1.37 5.55
CA ILE A 433 -32.18 0.80 6.91
C ILE A 433 -31.17 1.55 7.77
N ASP A 434 -31.61 2.09 8.90
CA ASP A 434 -30.77 2.80 9.88
C ASP A 434 -29.89 3.88 9.25
N ASP A 435 -30.47 4.72 8.37
CA ASP A 435 -29.79 5.78 7.61
C ASP A 435 -28.73 5.31 6.58
N TYR A 436 -28.65 4.02 6.31
CA TYR A 436 -27.82 3.46 5.23
C TYR A 436 -28.66 3.05 4.03
N VAL A 437 -28.11 3.26 2.83
CA VAL A 437 -28.60 2.69 1.57
C VAL A 437 -28.08 1.26 1.45
N TRP A 438 -28.97 0.33 1.16
CA TRP A 438 -28.68 -1.09 0.94
C TRP A 438 -29.08 -1.50 -0.46
N ILE A 439 -28.27 -2.35 -1.09
CA ILE A 439 -28.52 -2.88 -2.43
C ILE A 439 -28.78 -4.38 -2.34
N GLY A 440 -29.91 -4.82 -2.89
CA GLY A 440 -30.31 -6.22 -3.00
C GLY A 440 -29.92 -6.78 -4.36
N MET A 441 -29.16 -7.88 -4.33
CA MET A 441 -28.62 -8.57 -5.51
C MET A 441 -29.11 -10.01 -5.53
N ASP A 442 -29.31 -10.54 -6.73
CA ASP A 442 -29.59 -11.96 -6.92
C ASP A 442 -28.37 -12.77 -6.40
N PRO A 443 -28.55 -13.88 -5.67
CA PRO A 443 -27.46 -14.75 -5.23
C PRO A 443 -26.52 -15.20 -6.34
N ASP A 444 -27.02 -15.30 -7.58
CA ASP A 444 -26.25 -15.68 -8.76
C ASP A 444 -25.49 -14.50 -9.42
N TYR A 445 -25.65 -13.27 -8.90
CA TYR A 445 -24.92 -12.06 -9.31
C TYR A 445 -23.59 -11.94 -8.54
#